data_AF-A0A6A6EJV0-F1
#
_entry.id   AF-A0A6A6EJV0-F1
#
_cell.length_a   1.000
_cell.length_b   1.000
_cell.length_c   1.000
_cell.angle_alpha   90.00
_cell.angle_beta   90.00
_cell.angle_gamma   90.00
#
_symmetry.space_group_name_H-M   'P 1'
#
loop_
_entity.id
_entity.type
_entity.pdbx_description
1 polymer ?
#
loop_
_entity_poly.entity_id
_entity_poly.type
_entity_poly.pdbx_seq_one_letter_code
_entity_poly.pdbx_strand_id
1 'polypeptide(L)'
;MKNQLSPGPNRDEDQFKMIGTPQIAVLTAGGNDFNFGGVVQKCILGVTGTGSCEKTLKDIEDKLQGTKRDESKAKYRELFSRLIVAGRVTKGANPPESFQVYIGTYIPFFNAKDDVCDDVSWNMWSSAIKLDKTFRKRLNDMVEGVNSIITEAADEMKEWGVYYVNGYQRVFDGHRWCDPVLHTFDKWDENYDKKYHSKDWQDLGSQTCYGGPISDEPATALATNNTQSVLEILIPDADQRAKVEKGEADPGEFSDAFKDNESLKAALNDIQSNNPNVKKIPFLTDDSWFRIWHPKGNALKEMANGFFETIKEQRKWDFRNTQADPNPQKPT
;
A
#
# COMPACT_ATOMS: atom_id res chain seq x y z
N MET A 1 28.41 -13.53 -2.21
CA MET A 1 27.33 -13.49 -1.20
C MET A 1 27.67 -14.34 0.03
N LYS A 2 28.80 -14.10 0.71
CA LYS A 2 29.23 -14.93 1.87
C LYS A 2 28.83 -14.36 3.25
N ASN A 3 28.24 -13.16 3.29
CA ASN A 3 27.92 -12.45 4.54
C ASN A 3 26.44 -12.03 4.61
N GLN A 4 25.54 -12.72 3.89
CA GLN A 4 24.12 -12.50 4.11
C GLN A 4 23.79 -13.09 5.47
N LEU A 5 23.31 -12.26 6.40
CA LEU A 5 22.73 -12.71 7.66
C LEU A 5 21.72 -13.80 7.33
N SER A 6 21.93 -15.02 7.83
CA SER A 6 20.92 -16.07 7.71
C SER A 6 19.63 -15.53 8.31
N PRO A 7 18.50 -15.55 7.59
CA PRO A 7 17.22 -15.22 8.19
C PRO A 7 17.07 -16.02 9.47
N GLY A 8 16.74 -15.35 10.58
CA GLY A 8 16.40 -16.06 11.81
C GLY A 8 15.29 -17.07 11.52
N PRO A 9 15.18 -18.17 12.30
CA PRO A 9 14.09 -19.11 12.15
C PRO A 9 12.76 -18.36 12.18
N ASN A 10 11.99 -18.49 11.10
CA ASN A 10 10.72 -17.80 10.96
C ASN A 10 9.71 -18.40 11.95
N ARG A 11 9.27 -17.61 12.93
CA ARG A 11 8.20 -17.99 13.87
C ARG A 11 6.97 -17.16 13.56
N ASP A 12 6.18 -17.62 12.60
CA ASP A 12 4.96 -16.91 12.16
C ASP A 12 3.87 -16.89 13.25
N GLU A 13 4.00 -17.74 14.26
CA GLU A 13 3.15 -17.79 15.46
C GLU A 13 3.45 -16.70 16.49
N ASP A 14 4.63 -16.06 16.42
CA ASP A 14 4.98 -14.97 17.32
C ASP A 14 4.33 -13.67 16.86
N GLN A 15 3.44 -13.11 17.69
CA GLN A 15 2.83 -11.78 17.46
C GLN A 15 3.89 -10.68 17.28
N PHE A 16 5.05 -10.84 17.94
CA PHE A 16 6.24 -10.01 17.75
C PHE A 16 7.46 -10.91 17.52
N LYS A 17 7.92 -10.99 16.28
CA LYS A 17 9.13 -11.74 15.95
C LYS A 17 10.30 -11.14 16.72
N MET A 18 11.09 -12.00 17.38
CA MET A 18 12.31 -11.56 18.08
C MET A 18 13.23 -10.82 17.09
N ILE A 19 13.42 -9.53 17.35
CA ILE A 19 14.46 -8.75 16.69
C ILE A 19 15.77 -9.17 17.37
N GLY A 20 16.69 -9.76 16.62
CA GLY A 20 18.00 -10.15 17.13
C GLY A 20 18.86 -8.93 17.49
N THR A 21 20.10 -8.88 17.04
CA THR A 21 20.98 -7.72 17.20
C THR A 21 21.09 -6.99 15.86
N PRO A 22 20.08 -6.19 15.45
CA PRO A 22 20.04 -5.59 14.12
C PRO A 22 21.10 -4.49 13.97
N GLN A 23 21.55 -4.32 12.74
CA GLN A 23 22.44 -3.23 12.32
C GLN A 23 21.70 -2.11 11.60
N ILE A 24 20.55 -2.44 11.02
CA ILE A 24 19.69 -1.52 10.27
C ILE A 24 18.23 -1.85 10.54
N ALA A 25 17.36 -0.86 10.38
CA ALA A 25 15.92 -1.04 10.21
C ALA A 25 15.50 -0.46 8.86
N VAL A 26 14.61 -1.17 8.16
CA VAL A 26 14.02 -0.73 6.90
C VAL A 26 12.51 -0.78 7.07
N LEU A 27 11.82 0.31 6.73
CA LEU A 27 10.37 0.38 6.89
C LEU A 27 9.71 1.33 5.89
N THR A 28 8.41 1.13 5.69
CA THR A 28 7.45 2.11 5.16
C THR A 28 6.34 2.23 6.20
N ALA A 29 6.02 3.44 6.65
CA ALA A 29 5.07 3.64 7.74
C ALA A 29 4.27 4.94 7.57
N GLY A 30 3.10 5.00 8.21
CA GLY A 30 2.27 6.19 8.32
C GLY A 30 1.04 6.24 7.41
N GLY A 31 0.96 5.43 6.34
CA GLY A 31 -0.21 5.40 5.46
C GLY A 31 -1.53 5.13 6.18
N ASN A 32 -1.49 4.32 7.24
CA ASN A 32 -2.64 4.06 8.11
C ASN A 32 -2.98 5.25 9.03
N ASP A 33 -1.98 5.96 9.55
CA ASP A 33 -2.15 7.17 10.36
C ASP A 33 -2.85 8.29 9.57
N PHE A 34 -2.62 8.33 8.25
CA PHE A 34 -3.32 9.19 7.30
C PHE A 34 -4.58 8.55 6.70
N ASN A 35 -5.02 7.37 7.16
CA ASN A 35 -6.28 6.75 6.73
C ASN A 35 -6.43 6.57 5.20
N PHE A 36 -5.35 6.29 4.47
CA PHE A 36 -5.46 5.99 3.03
C PHE A 36 -6.30 4.74 2.75
N GLY A 37 -6.36 3.78 3.68
CA GLY A 37 -7.30 2.67 3.61
C GLY A 37 -8.76 3.15 3.55
N GLY A 38 -9.12 4.17 4.33
CA GLY A 38 -10.44 4.79 4.28
C GLY A 38 -10.74 5.46 2.94
N VAL A 39 -9.75 6.10 2.30
CA VAL A 39 -9.90 6.67 0.95
C VAL A 39 -10.23 5.58 -0.06
N VAL A 40 -9.50 4.47 -0.03
CA VAL A 40 -9.77 3.33 -0.90
C VAL A 40 -11.19 2.80 -0.70
N GLN A 41 -11.58 2.55 0.55
CA GLN A 41 -12.88 1.94 0.87
C GLN A 41 -14.05 2.88 0.59
N LYS A 42 -13.91 4.19 0.82
CA LYS A 42 -15.04 5.14 0.78
C LYS A 42 -15.12 5.96 -0.50
N CYS A 43 -13.98 6.27 -1.10
CA CYS A 43 -13.93 7.13 -2.27
C CYS A 43 -13.72 6.35 -3.57
N ILE A 44 -12.83 5.36 -3.56
CA ILE A 44 -12.43 4.68 -4.80
C ILE A 44 -13.32 3.47 -5.06
N LEU A 45 -13.43 2.55 -4.09
CA LEU A 45 -14.18 1.30 -4.22
C LEU A 45 -15.61 1.40 -3.68
N GLY A 46 -15.86 2.37 -2.79
CA GLY A 46 -17.19 2.61 -2.20
C GLY A 46 -17.71 1.49 -1.29
N VAL A 47 -16.88 0.51 -0.92
CA VAL A 47 -17.29 -0.69 -0.19
C VAL A 47 -18.15 -0.40 1.03
N THR A 48 -17.73 0.56 1.84
CA THR A 48 -18.44 0.96 3.07
C THR A 48 -19.31 2.19 2.84
N GLY A 49 -19.77 2.43 1.62
CA GLY A 49 -20.53 3.62 1.24
C GLY A 49 -19.64 4.82 0.89
N THR A 50 -20.23 5.79 0.18
CA THR A 50 -19.55 7.01 -0.30
C THR A 50 -19.88 8.26 0.49
N GLY A 51 -20.90 8.23 1.36
CA GLY A 51 -21.39 9.41 2.07
C GLY A 51 -20.33 10.10 2.93
N SER A 52 -19.32 9.35 3.37
CA SER A 52 -18.19 9.86 4.16
C SER A 52 -16.87 10.04 3.38
N CYS A 53 -16.89 9.97 2.04
CA CYS A 53 -15.68 10.16 1.23
C CYS A 53 -15.06 11.55 1.42
N GLU A 54 -15.83 12.63 1.20
CA GLU A 54 -15.29 14.00 1.29
C GLU A 54 -14.74 14.33 2.68
N LYS A 55 -15.44 13.88 3.73
CA LYS A 55 -14.94 13.99 5.11
C LYS A 55 -13.59 13.27 5.28
N THR A 56 -13.46 12.07 4.72
CA THR A 56 -12.22 11.30 4.78
C THR A 56 -11.07 12.03 4.08
N LEU A 57 -11.31 12.59 2.90
CA LEU A 57 -10.31 13.39 2.17
C LEU A 57 -9.90 14.63 2.95
N LYS A 58 -10.88 15.37 3.50
CA LYS A 58 -10.63 16.58 4.28
C LYS A 58 -9.85 16.30 5.56
N ASP A 59 -10.15 15.20 6.26
CA ASP A 59 -9.41 14.79 7.46
C ASP A 59 -7.91 14.53 7.16
N ILE A 60 -7.59 14.07 5.95
CA ILE A 60 -6.20 13.88 5.49
C ILE A 60 -5.57 15.23 5.17
N GLU A 61 -6.23 16.06 4.37
CA GLU A 61 -5.76 17.40 4.00
C GLU A 61 -5.46 18.25 5.24
N ASP A 62 -6.34 18.17 6.24
CA ASP A 62 -6.16 18.80 7.54
C ASP A 62 -4.88 18.33 8.24
N LYS A 63 -4.57 17.03 8.22
CA LYS A 63 -3.33 16.47 8.79
C LYS A 63 -2.07 16.88 8.03
N LEU A 64 -2.21 17.37 6.80
CA LEU A 64 -1.11 17.84 5.98
C LEU A 64 -0.81 19.33 6.19
N GLN A 65 -1.57 20.03 7.03
CA GLN A 65 -1.47 21.48 7.18
C GLN A 65 -1.42 21.92 8.66
N GLY A 66 -0.83 23.11 8.88
CA GLY A 66 -0.82 23.79 10.19
C GLY A 66 -0.32 22.92 11.34
N THR A 67 -0.98 23.04 12.51
CA THR A 67 -0.59 22.33 13.74
C THR A 67 -0.73 20.81 13.62
N LYS A 68 -1.74 20.31 12.89
CA LYS A 68 -1.94 18.86 12.69
C LYS A 68 -0.81 18.24 11.85
N ARG A 69 -0.21 19.03 10.95
CA ARG A 69 1.01 18.62 10.23
C ARG A 69 2.18 18.45 11.19
N ASP A 70 2.38 19.40 12.10
CA ASP A 70 3.45 19.34 13.09
C ASP A 70 3.27 18.16 14.04
N GLU A 71 2.03 17.87 14.45
CA GLU A 71 1.68 16.67 15.21
C GLU A 71 2.01 15.38 14.44
N SER A 72 1.68 15.33 13.14
CA SER A 72 2.00 14.18 12.29
C SER A 72 3.51 13.99 12.12
N LYS A 73 4.26 15.09 11.93
CA LYS A 73 5.73 15.05 11.89
C LYS A 73 6.32 14.58 13.22
N ALA A 74 5.76 15.04 14.35
CA ALA A 74 6.19 14.62 15.68
C ALA A 74 6.06 13.11 15.89
N LYS A 75 5.00 12.47 15.38
CA LYS A 75 4.83 11.01 15.42
C LYS A 75 5.94 10.26 14.68
N TYR A 76 6.38 10.75 13.51
CA TYR A 76 7.52 10.16 12.81
C TYR A 76 8.82 10.31 13.61
N ARG A 77 9.07 11.47 14.20
CA ARG A 77 10.25 11.67 15.07
C ARG A 77 10.22 10.72 16.27
N GLU A 78 9.05 10.52 16.86
CA GLU A 78 8.88 9.55 17.95
C GLU A 78 9.17 8.11 17.48
N LEU A 79 8.60 7.70 16.35
CA LEU A 79 8.86 6.39 15.75
C LEU A 79 10.35 6.16 15.52
N PHE A 80 11.02 7.11 14.85
CA PHE A 80 12.45 7.01 14.56
C PHE A 80 13.29 7.00 15.83
N SER A 81 12.96 7.84 16.83
CA SER A 81 13.66 7.85 18.12
C SER A 81 13.55 6.49 18.82
N ARG A 82 12.36 5.89 18.84
CA ARG A 82 12.13 4.56 19.43
C ARG A 82 12.93 3.48 18.68
N LEU A 83 12.94 3.51 17.35
CA LEU A 83 13.71 2.55 16.54
C LEU A 83 15.22 2.70 16.77
N ILE A 84 15.73 3.92 16.80
CA ILE A 84 17.14 4.21 17.07
C ILE A 84 17.55 3.69 18.44
N VAL A 85 16.78 4.02 19.50
CA VAL A 85 17.08 3.54 20.85
C VAL A 85 17.03 2.03 20.90
N ALA A 86 15.96 1.40 20.40
CA ALA A 86 15.80 -0.05 20.39
C ALA A 86 16.93 -0.76 19.64
N GLY A 87 17.31 -0.28 18.46
CA GLY A 87 18.41 -0.84 17.68
C GLY A 87 19.76 -0.71 18.40
N ARG A 88 20.07 0.46 18.94
CA ARG A 88 21.35 0.75 19.62
C ARG A 88 21.55 -0.09 20.88
N VAL A 89 20.51 -0.28 21.70
CA VAL A 89 20.64 -1.05 22.96
C VAL A 89 20.93 -2.53 22.72
N THR A 90 20.55 -3.08 21.56
CA THR A 90 20.88 -4.47 21.20
C THR A 90 22.35 -4.69 20.84
N LYS A 91 23.12 -3.61 20.63
CA LYS A 91 24.56 -3.64 20.27
C LYS A 91 24.88 -4.48 19.03
N GLY A 92 23.95 -4.60 18.08
CA GLY A 92 24.20 -5.27 16.79
C GLY A 92 25.12 -4.49 15.86
N ALA A 93 25.11 -3.17 15.96
CA ALA A 93 26.05 -2.26 15.31
C ALA A 93 27.20 -1.88 16.27
N ASN A 94 28.40 -1.67 15.72
CA ASN A 94 29.58 -1.24 16.48
C ASN A 94 30.27 -0.06 15.77
N PRO A 95 30.40 1.13 16.42
CA PRO A 95 29.76 1.47 17.69
C PRO A 95 28.22 1.42 17.57
N PRO A 96 27.45 1.30 18.67
CA PRO A 96 25.98 1.26 18.63
C PRO A 96 25.36 2.35 17.76
N GLU A 97 25.94 3.55 17.78
CA GLU A 97 25.56 4.72 16.99
C GLU A 97 25.56 4.48 15.48
N SER A 98 26.19 3.40 14.99
CA SER A 98 26.17 2.95 13.60
C SER A 98 24.90 2.18 13.20
N PHE A 99 23.96 2.01 14.12
CA PHE A 99 22.60 1.56 13.79
C PHE A 99 21.88 2.64 12.98
N GLN A 100 21.29 2.25 11.84
CA GLN A 100 20.67 3.18 10.90
C GLN A 100 19.22 2.77 10.58
N VAL A 101 18.35 3.74 10.36
CA VAL A 101 16.95 3.56 9.98
C VAL A 101 16.74 4.10 8.58
N TYR A 102 16.14 3.30 7.70
CA TYR A 102 15.84 3.67 6.32
C TYR A 102 14.32 3.66 6.11
N ILE A 103 13.73 4.84 5.92
CA ILE A 103 12.28 5.04 5.76
C ILE A 103 11.94 5.29 4.29
N GLY A 104 11.11 4.43 3.71
CA GLY A 104 10.67 4.52 2.32
C GLY A 104 9.55 5.53 2.10
N THR A 105 9.57 6.12 0.91
CA THR A 105 8.51 6.97 0.36
C THR A 105 7.27 6.19 -0.11
N TYR A 106 6.13 6.85 -0.18
CA TYR A 106 4.92 6.35 -0.84
C TYR A 106 4.87 6.78 -2.30
N ILE A 107 4.46 5.88 -3.19
CA ILE A 107 4.28 6.18 -4.61
C ILE A 107 2.92 6.84 -4.84
N PRO A 108 2.83 7.94 -5.60
CA PRO A 108 1.55 8.48 -6.03
C PRO A 108 0.71 7.43 -6.74
N PHE A 109 -0.57 7.32 -6.37
CA PHE A 109 -1.42 6.22 -6.82
C PHE A 109 -1.67 6.26 -8.34
N PHE A 110 -1.89 7.45 -8.88
CA PHE A 110 -2.42 7.59 -10.23
C PHE A 110 -1.48 8.38 -11.15
N ASN A 111 -1.54 8.13 -12.45
CA ASN A 111 -1.31 9.20 -13.41
C ASN A 111 -2.47 10.18 -13.29
N ALA A 112 -2.21 11.47 -13.12
CA ALA A 112 -3.24 12.52 -13.03
C ALA A 112 -3.20 13.52 -14.20
N LYS A 113 -2.50 13.16 -15.28
CA LYS A 113 -2.25 14.01 -16.46
C LYS A 113 -3.13 13.61 -17.64
N ASP A 114 -3.21 12.31 -17.90
CA ASP A 114 -3.92 11.76 -19.05
C ASP A 114 -5.40 11.56 -18.74
N ASP A 115 -6.25 11.60 -19.76
CA ASP A 115 -7.71 11.53 -19.67
C ASP A 115 -8.28 10.10 -19.66
N VAL A 116 -7.41 9.07 -19.77
CA VAL A 116 -7.78 7.64 -19.87
C VAL A 116 -8.79 7.18 -18.81
N CYS A 117 -8.75 7.76 -17.61
CA CYS A 117 -9.64 7.42 -16.51
C CYS A 117 -10.75 8.45 -16.22
N ASP A 118 -10.91 9.50 -17.02
CA ASP A 118 -11.81 10.62 -16.67
C ASP A 118 -13.27 10.19 -16.49
N ASP A 119 -13.72 9.18 -17.24
CA ASP A 119 -15.06 8.62 -17.13
C ASP A 119 -15.13 7.31 -16.33
N VAL A 120 -14.01 6.85 -15.78
CA VAL A 120 -13.91 5.58 -15.05
C VAL A 120 -14.36 5.76 -13.60
N SER A 121 -15.08 4.76 -13.08
CA SER A 121 -15.37 4.62 -11.66
C SER A 121 -15.17 3.17 -11.24
N TRP A 122 -14.56 2.95 -10.08
CA TRP A 122 -14.41 1.62 -9.47
C TRP A 122 -15.32 1.44 -8.26
N ASN A 123 -16.29 2.33 -8.09
CA ASN A 123 -17.17 2.31 -6.95
C ASN A 123 -18.26 1.25 -7.13
N MET A 124 -18.52 0.47 -6.08
CA MET A 124 -19.47 -0.64 -6.15
C MET A 124 -20.94 -0.24 -6.07
N TRP A 125 -21.26 0.98 -5.60
CA TRP A 125 -22.64 1.46 -5.44
C TRP A 125 -23.02 2.52 -6.45
N SER A 126 -22.07 3.31 -6.94
CA SER A 126 -22.40 4.48 -7.73
C SER A 126 -21.28 4.89 -8.65
N SER A 127 -21.58 5.08 -9.93
CA SER A 127 -20.61 5.64 -10.88
C SER A 127 -20.39 7.15 -10.72
N ALA A 128 -20.95 7.79 -9.69
CA ALA A 128 -20.91 9.23 -9.48
C ALA A 128 -19.51 9.75 -9.13
N ILE A 129 -18.72 8.98 -8.37
CA ILE A 129 -17.32 9.34 -8.09
C ILE A 129 -16.46 8.82 -9.24
N LYS A 130 -16.03 9.74 -10.10
CA LYS A 130 -15.13 9.47 -11.21
C LYS A 130 -13.68 9.58 -10.79
N LEU A 131 -12.82 8.77 -11.39
CA LEU A 131 -11.38 8.87 -11.31
C LEU A 131 -10.85 9.93 -12.28
N ASP A 132 -11.49 11.10 -12.28
CA ASP A 132 -11.07 12.22 -13.13
C ASP A 132 -9.70 12.77 -12.73
N LYS A 133 -9.08 13.55 -13.61
CA LYS A 133 -7.79 14.19 -13.33
C LYS A 133 -7.79 14.99 -12.02
N THR A 134 -8.89 15.65 -11.69
CA THR A 134 -8.98 16.47 -10.47
C THR A 134 -8.90 15.59 -9.23
N PHE A 135 -9.69 14.51 -9.20
CA PHE A 135 -9.71 13.56 -8.10
C PHE A 135 -8.39 12.80 -7.98
N ARG A 136 -7.85 12.28 -9.09
CA ARG A 136 -6.54 11.62 -9.14
C ARG A 136 -5.42 12.53 -8.65
N LYS A 137 -5.41 13.80 -9.09
CA LYS A 137 -4.44 14.80 -8.64
C LYS A 137 -4.57 15.05 -7.14
N ARG A 138 -5.79 15.24 -6.63
CA ARG A 138 -6.04 15.47 -5.20
C ARG A 138 -5.47 14.34 -4.34
N LEU A 139 -5.67 13.07 -4.75
CA LEU A 139 -5.12 11.92 -4.05
C LEU A 139 -3.59 11.87 -4.10
N ASN A 140 -3.00 12.15 -5.26
CA ASN A 140 -1.54 12.23 -5.40
C ASN A 140 -0.94 13.35 -4.55
N ASP A 141 -1.58 14.53 -4.51
CA ASP A 141 -1.13 15.66 -3.69
C ASP A 141 -1.12 15.29 -2.20
N MET A 142 -2.09 14.47 -1.74
CA MET A 142 -2.08 13.95 -0.37
C MET A 142 -0.90 13.01 -0.11
N VAL A 143 -0.61 12.10 -1.05
CA VAL A 143 0.56 11.20 -0.95
C VAL A 143 1.85 12.02 -0.87
N GLU A 144 1.99 13.03 -1.72
CA GLU A 144 3.16 13.90 -1.71
C GLU A 144 3.27 14.75 -0.42
N GLY A 145 2.14 15.19 0.12
CA GLY A 145 2.10 15.83 1.44
C GLY A 145 2.64 14.93 2.55
N VAL A 146 2.26 13.65 2.57
CA VAL A 146 2.78 12.67 3.52
C VAL A 146 4.28 12.43 3.30
N ASN A 147 4.71 12.28 2.05
CA ASN A 147 6.13 12.14 1.69
C ASN A 147 6.96 13.34 2.17
N SER A 148 6.44 14.56 2.05
CA SER A 148 7.09 15.77 2.57
C SER A 148 7.28 15.70 4.09
N ILE A 149 6.25 15.28 4.83
CA ILE A 149 6.36 15.12 6.29
C ILE A 149 7.41 14.07 6.67
N ILE A 150 7.43 12.93 5.97
CA ILE A 150 8.41 11.86 6.20
C ILE A 150 9.83 12.38 5.93
N THR A 151 10.03 13.06 4.79
CA THR A 151 11.33 13.57 4.37
C THR A 151 11.87 14.56 5.40
N GLU A 152 11.05 15.52 5.83
CA GLU A 152 11.45 16.50 6.85
C GLU A 152 11.78 15.84 8.19
N ALA A 153 10.98 14.87 8.65
CA ALA A 153 11.25 14.16 9.89
C ALA A 153 12.56 13.35 9.82
N ALA A 154 12.84 12.72 8.67
CA ALA A 154 14.07 11.98 8.45
C ALA A 154 15.28 12.93 8.39
N ASP A 155 15.16 14.07 7.72
CA ASP A 155 16.21 15.08 7.62
C ASP A 155 16.55 15.68 8.99
N GLU A 156 15.55 16.00 9.83
CA GLU A 156 15.75 16.43 11.22
C GLU A 156 16.51 15.39 12.07
N MET A 157 16.43 14.12 11.70
CA MET A 157 17.04 12.99 12.43
C MET A 157 18.22 12.35 11.70
N LYS A 158 18.71 12.96 10.63
CA LYS A 158 19.76 12.40 9.77
C LYS A 158 21.07 12.14 10.51
N GLU A 159 21.47 13.08 11.38
CA GLU A 159 22.67 12.94 12.23
C GLU A 159 22.56 11.79 13.25
N TRP A 160 21.33 11.30 13.50
CA TRP A 160 21.08 10.14 14.35
C TRP A 160 21.03 8.82 13.56
N GLY A 161 21.26 8.86 12.25
CA GLY A 161 21.29 7.70 11.37
C GLY A 161 19.96 7.38 10.69
N VAL A 162 19.06 8.35 10.53
CA VAL A 162 17.80 8.18 9.78
C VAL A 162 17.96 8.67 8.35
N TYR A 163 17.55 7.86 7.37
CA TYR A 163 17.67 8.19 5.95
C TYR A 163 16.35 7.96 5.23
N TYR A 164 15.92 8.97 4.48
CA TYR A 164 14.78 8.87 3.58
C TYR A 164 15.17 8.17 2.28
N VAL A 165 14.33 7.24 1.81
CA VAL A 165 14.55 6.44 0.61
C VAL A 165 13.48 6.77 -0.42
N ASN A 166 13.90 7.40 -1.52
CA ASN A 166 13.02 7.79 -2.63
C ASN A 166 13.55 7.40 -4.03
N GLY A 167 14.70 6.74 -4.11
CA GLY A 167 15.36 6.42 -5.38
C GLY A 167 14.53 5.55 -6.33
N TYR A 168 13.51 4.85 -5.82
CA TYR A 168 12.64 3.99 -6.61
C TYR A 168 11.43 4.71 -7.23
N GLN A 169 11.13 5.98 -6.87
CA GLN A 169 9.92 6.71 -7.34
C GLN A 169 9.77 6.75 -8.87
N ARG A 170 10.85 7.10 -9.58
CA ARG A 170 10.83 7.26 -11.04
C ARG A 170 10.52 5.97 -11.79
N VAL A 171 10.80 4.82 -11.17
CA VAL A 171 10.52 3.51 -11.78
C VAL A 171 9.01 3.24 -11.84
N PHE A 172 8.20 4.02 -11.12
CA PHE A 172 6.75 3.93 -11.18
C PHE A 172 6.12 4.90 -12.19
N ASP A 173 6.89 5.81 -12.82
CA ASP A 173 6.36 6.65 -13.89
C ASP A 173 6.00 5.77 -15.11
N GLY A 174 4.76 5.84 -15.60
CA GLY A 174 4.26 4.92 -16.63
C GLY A 174 3.76 3.57 -16.10
N HIS A 175 3.74 3.39 -14.78
CA HIS A 175 3.32 2.16 -14.09
C HIS A 175 2.36 2.41 -12.92
N ARG A 176 1.77 3.61 -12.83
CA ARG A 176 0.69 3.98 -11.90
C ARG A 176 -0.66 3.60 -12.47
N TRP A 177 -1.68 3.65 -11.64
CA TRP A 177 -3.06 3.54 -12.10
C TRP A 177 -3.38 4.66 -13.08
N CYS A 178 -4.14 4.36 -14.15
CA CYS A 178 -4.51 5.33 -15.17
C CYS A 178 -3.33 5.90 -15.98
N ASP A 179 -2.13 5.33 -15.90
CA ASP A 179 -1.11 5.58 -16.91
C ASP A 179 -1.65 5.09 -18.26
N PRO A 180 -1.49 5.87 -19.34
CA PRO A 180 -1.86 5.40 -20.66
C PRO A 180 -1.06 4.14 -20.93
N VAL A 181 -1.74 3.03 -21.24
CA VAL A 181 -1.09 1.86 -21.83
C VAL A 181 -0.26 2.41 -22.99
N LEU A 182 1.07 2.25 -22.92
CA LEU A 182 2.02 2.85 -23.85
C LEU A 182 1.70 2.41 -25.29
N HIS A 183 0.83 3.16 -25.97
CA HIS A 183 0.45 2.92 -27.36
C HIS A 183 1.44 3.54 -28.36
N THR A 184 2.57 4.09 -27.90
CA THR A 184 3.54 4.77 -28.76
C THR A 184 4.98 4.38 -28.40
N PHE A 185 5.54 3.40 -29.11
CA PHE A 185 6.90 3.43 -29.71
C PHE A 185 7.08 2.11 -30.49
N ASP A 186 7.64 2.20 -31.70
CA ASP A 186 7.58 1.25 -32.82
C ASP A 186 8.35 -0.08 -32.63
N LYS A 187 8.45 -0.58 -31.40
CA LYS A 187 9.04 -1.87 -31.05
C LYS A 187 8.17 -2.54 -29.99
N TRP A 188 7.01 -3.00 -30.42
CA TRP A 188 6.22 -3.97 -29.68
C TRP A 188 7.07 -5.22 -29.43
N ASP A 189 7.47 -5.44 -28.18
CA ASP A 189 7.50 -6.80 -27.67
C ASP A 189 6.05 -7.11 -27.30
N GLU A 190 5.36 -7.86 -28.16
CA GLU A 190 4.05 -8.46 -27.91
C GLU A 190 4.00 -9.31 -26.62
N ASN A 191 5.16 -9.58 -26.00
CA ASN A 191 5.25 -10.18 -24.68
C ASN A 191 5.31 -9.17 -23.52
N TYR A 192 5.52 -7.87 -23.73
CA TYR A 192 5.58 -6.91 -22.63
C TYR A 192 4.20 -6.79 -21.97
N ASP A 193 3.18 -6.50 -22.76
CA ASP A 193 1.80 -6.40 -22.27
C ASP A 193 1.27 -7.76 -21.76
N LYS A 194 1.60 -8.86 -22.46
CA LYS A 194 1.29 -10.22 -21.97
C LYS A 194 2.06 -10.58 -20.69
N LYS A 195 3.24 -10.02 -20.41
CA LYS A 195 4.03 -10.33 -19.21
C LYS A 195 3.60 -9.51 -17.99
N TYR A 196 2.99 -8.34 -18.21
CA TYR A 196 2.46 -7.49 -17.14
C TYR A 196 0.96 -7.69 -16.91
N HIS A 197 0.18 -8.13 -17.91
CA HIS A 197 -1.28 -8.19 -17.86
C HIS A 197 -1.90 -9.59 -18.10
N SER A 198 -1.11 -10.63 -18.42
CA SER A 198 -1.66 -11.99 -18.59
C SER A 198 -2.01 -12.64 -17.25
N LYS A 199 -3.19 -13.25 -17.25
CA LYS A 199 -3.73 -14.09 -16.19
C LYS A 199 -2.98 -15.43 -16.03
N ASP A 200 -2.14 -15.82 -16.99
CA ASP A 200 -1.35 -17.07 -16.92
C ASP A 200 -0.01 -16.87 -16.18
N TRP A 201 0.39 -15.61 -15.94
CA TRP A 201 1.60 -15.24 -15.22
C TRP A 201 1.27 -14.60 -13.86
N GLN A 202 0.25 -15.11 -13.15
CA GLN A 202 -0.08 -14.72 -11.76
C GLN A 202 1.04 -15.05 -10.75
N ASP A 203 2.26 -15.32 -11.21
CA ASP A 203 3.37 -15.62 -10.34
C ASP A 203 4.02 -14.30 -9.87
N LEU A 204 3.48 -13.77 -8.76
CA LEU A 204 4.23 -13.17 -7.64
C LEU A 204 5.31 -12.11 -7.95
N GLY A 205 5.22 -11.38 -9.06
CA GLY A 205 6.47 -10.92 -9.67
C GLY A 205 6.49 -9.64 -10.50
N SER A 206 5.40 -8.94 -10.82
CA SER A 206 5.52 -7.77 -11.73
C SER A 206 4.43 -6.70 -11.66
N GLN A 207 3.60 -6.70 -10.62
CA GLN A 207 2.31 -6.01 -10.67
C GLN A 207 2.29 -4.78 -9.76
N THR A 208 2.29 -3.59 -10.35
CA THR A 208 1.52 -2.46 -9.80
C THR A 208 0.08 -2.45 -10.34
N CYS A 209 -0.22 -3.31 -11.31
CA CYS A 209 -1.58 -3.53 -11.79
C CYS A 209 -1.88 -5.02 -11.74
N TYR A 210 -2.93 -5.43 -11.01
CA TYR A 210 -3.49 -6.77 -11.21
C TYR A 210 -4.99 -6.76 -11.36
N GLY A 211 -5.43 -7.52 -12.36
CA GLY A 211 -6.81 -7.74 -12.73
C GLY A 211 -7.65 -8.37 -11.61
N GLY A 212 -8.31 -7.51 -10.84
CA GLY A 212 -9.77 -7.58 -10.71
C GLY A 212 -10.41 -6.90 -11.93
N PRO A 213 -11.71 -7.12 -12.19
CA PRO A 213 -12.23 -7.33 -13.54
C PRO A 213 -11.87 -6.21 -14.54
N ILE A 214 -11.45 -6.64 -15.74
CA ILE A 214 -11.75 -6.04 -17.06
C ILE A 214 -11.30 -4.58 -17.29
N SER A 215 -10.08 -4.45 -17.84
CA SER A 215 -9.59 -3.36 -18.71
C SER A 215 -9.66 -1.92 -18.17
N ASP A 216 -9.01 -0.99 -18.87
CA ASP A 216 -9.30 0.44 -18.78
C ASP A 216 -10.74 0.78 -19.27
N GLU A 217 -11.70 -0.13 -19.08
CA GLU A 217 -13.09 0.10 -19.43
C GLU A 217 -13.89 0.61 -18.21
N PRO A 218 -14.75 1.60 -18.41
CA PRO A 218 -15.52 2.22 -17.34
C PRO A 218 -16.48 1.21 -16.73
N ALA A 219 -16.32 0.92 -15.43
CA ALA A 219 -17.32 0.37 -14.50
C ALA A 219 -18.04 -0.96 -14.86
N THR A 220 -17.93 -1.52 -16.07
CA THR A 220 -18.63 -2.76 -16.48
C THR A 220 -18.10 -4.00 -15.78
N ALA A 221 -16.89 -3.91 -15.24
CA ALA A 221 -16.21 -4.90 -14.43
C ALA A 221 -16.88 -5.19 -13.08
N LEU A 222 -17.13 -4.14 -12.29
CA LEU A 222 -17.79 -4.27 -11.00
C LEU A 222 -19.32 -4.29 -11.16
N ALA A 223 -19.85 -3.76 -12.26
CA ALA A 223 -21.26 -3.86 -12.63
C ALA A 223 -21.62 -5.18 -13.36
N THR A 224 -20.89 -6.27 -13.13
CA THR A 224 -21.38 -7.58 -13.57
C THR A 224 -22.59 -7.96 -12.69
N ASN A 225 -23.55 -8.70 -13.26
CA ASN A 225 -24.72 -9.23 -12.54
C ASN A 225 -24.38 -9.84 -11.16
N ASN A 226 -23.15 -10.34 -10.97
CA ASN A 226 -22.69 -10.93 -9.72
C ASN A 226 -22.55 -9.92 -8.56
N THR A 227 -22.06 -8.70 -8.80
CA THR A 227 -21.94 -7.69 -7.72
C THR A 227 -23.33 -7.24 -7.28
N GLN A 228 -24.21 -6.98 -8.24
CA GLN A 228 -25.59 -6.62 -7.94
C GLN A 228 -26.31 -7.74 -7.17
N SER A 229 -26.15 -9.01 -7.56
CA SER A 229 -26.69 -10.14 -6.80
C SER A 229 -26.12 -10.24 -5.38
N VAL A 230 -24.83 -9.94 -5.18
CA VAL A 230 -24.25 -9.88 -3.83
C VAL A 230 -24.86 -8.74 -3.01
N LEU A 231 -25.03 -7.55 -3.59
CA LEU A 231 -25.65 -6.42 -2.90
C LEU A 231 -27.12 -6.69 -2.56
N GLU A 232 -27.85 -7.37 -3.43
CA GLU A 232 -29.24 -7.79 -3.18
C GLU A 232 -29.35 -8.85 -2.08
N ILE A 233 -28.34 -9.70 -1.91
CA ILE A 233 -28.29 -10.64 -0.78
C ILE A 233 -27.94 -9.92 0.52
N LEU A 234 -26.96 -9.01 0.48
CA LEU A 234 -26.46 -8.33 1.69
C LEU A 234 -27.40 -7.22 2.18
N ILE A 235 -28.12 -6.56 1.28
CA ILE A 235 -29.14 -5.54 1.58
C ILE A 235 -30.36 -5.82 0.69
N PRO A 236 -31.33 -6.65 1.12
CA PRO A 236 -32.47 -7.05 0.29
C PRO A 236 -33.45 -5.93 -0.07
N ASP A 237 -33.57 -4.91 0.78
CA ASP A 237 -34.48 -3.78 0.57
C ASP A 237 -33.95 -2.81 -0.50
N ALA A 238 -34.75 -2.56 -1.54
CA ALA A 238 -34.35 -1.72 -2.67
C ALA A 238 -34.26 -0.22 -2.32
N ASP A 239 -35.09 0.27 -1.39
CA ASP A 239 -35.07 1.67 -0.96
C ASP A 239 -33.82 1.94 -0.11
N GLN A 240 -33.40 0.97 0.70
CA GLN A 240 -32.14 1.02 1.44
C GLN A 240 -30.94 1.05 0.50
N ARG A 241 -30.89 0.18 -0.52
CA ARG A 241 -29.82 0.23 -1.54
C ARG A 241 -29.80 1.58 -2.26
N ALA A 242 -30.93 2.10 -2.70
CA ALA A 242 -31.01 3.39 -3.39
C ALA A 242 -30.48 4.56 -2.55
N LYS A 243 -30.65 4.53 -1.21
CA LYS A 243 -30.04 5.52 -0.31
C LYS A 243 -28.51 5.43 -0.32
N VAL A 244 -27.95 4.22 -0.31
CA VAL A 244 -26.49 4.01 -0.38
C VAL A 244 -25.94 4.49 -1.72
N GLU A 245 -26.58 4.16 -2.84
CA GLU A 245 -26.16 4.58 -4.18
C GLU A 245 -26.12 6.12 -4.34
N LYS A 246 -27.04 6.82 -3.68
CA LYS A 246 -27.08 8.30 -3.63
C LYS A 246 -26.11 8.91 -2.62
N GLY A 247 -25.43 8.09 -1.81
CA GLY A 247 -24.57 8.54 -0.72
C GLY A 247 -25.33 9.16 0.46
N GLU A 248 -26.62 8.86 0.60
CA GLU A 248 -27.50 9.36 1.68
C GLU A 248 -27.35 8.54 2.97
N ALA A 249 -26.82 7.32 2.88
CA ALA A 249 -26.58 6.42 4.01
C ALA A 249 -25.36 5.53 3.73
N ASP A 250 -24.67 5.10 4.79
CA ASP A 250 -23.62 4.08 4.68
C ASP A 250 -24.26 2.67 4.71
N PRO A 251 -23.80 1.70 3.91
CA PRO A 251 -24.38 0.36 3.84
C PRO A 251 -24.28 -0.42 5.17
N GLY A 252 -23.33 -0.04 6.03
CA GLY A 252 -23.22 -0.58 7.39
C GLY A 252 -24.40 -0.24 8.31
N GLU A 253 -25.23 0.74 7.94
CA GLU A 253 -26.50 1.05 8.63
C GLU A 253 -27.58 0.00 8.36
N PHE A 254 -27.49 -0.71 7.23
CA PHE A 254 -28.50 -1.67 6.78
C PHE A 254 -28.02 -3.13 6.85
N SER A 255 -26.70 -3.35 6.90
CA SER A 255 -26.14 -4.69 6.95
C SER A 255 -24.80 -4.74 7.69
N ASP A 256 -24.72 -5.67 8.65
CA ASP A 256 -23.51 -5.91 9.44
C ASP A 256 -22.31 -6.30 8.58
N ALA A 257 -22.55 -6.87 7.39
CA ALA A 257 -21.51 -7.20 6.44
C ALA A 257 -20.66 -6.00 6.03
N PHE A 258 -21.18 -4.77 6.09
CA PHE A 258 -20.44 -3.57 5.67
C PHE A 258 -19.87 -2.75 6.84
N LYS A 259 -19.95 -3.24 8.08
CA LYS A 259 -19.39 -2.53 9.25
C LYS A 259 -17.87 -2.47 9.24
N ASP A 260 -17.23 -3.54 8.78
CA ASP A 260 -15.78 -3.65 8.66
C ASP A 260 -15.37 -4.70 7.62
N ASN A 261 -14.07 -4.72 7.32
CA ASN A 261 -13.49 -5.61 6.32
C ASN A 261 -13.65 -7.11 6.66
N GLU A 262 -13.61 -7.47 7.94
CA GLU A 262 -13.68 -8.87 8.36
C GLU A 262 -15.11 -9.40 8.28
N SER A 263 -16.09 -8.57 8.66
CA SER A 263 -17.51 -8.83 8.49
C SER A 263 -17.86 -8.98 7.02
N LEU A 264 -17.30 -8.14 6.14
CA LEU A 264 -17.51 -8.24 4.71
C LEU A 264 -16.93 -9.54 4.14
N LYS A 265 -15.67 -9.85 4.46
CA LYS A 265 -15.03 -11.12 4.07
C LYS A 265 -15.86 -12.33 4.51
N ALA A 266 -16.31 -12.33 5.76
CA ALA A 266 -17.11 -13.41 6.32
C ALA A 266 -18.43 -13.58 5.56
N ALA A 267 -19.15 -12.48 5.30
CA ALA A 267 -20.40 -12.51 4.55
C ALA A 267 -20.20 -12.98 3.10
N LEU A 268 -19.13 -12.57 2.43
CA LEU A 268 -18.81 -13.00 1.06
C LEU A 268 -18.47 -14.49 0.98
N ASN A 269 -17.72 -15.00 1.96
CA ASN A 269 -17.41 -16.43 2.07
C ASN A 269 -18.67 -17.27 2.32
N ASP A 270 -19.60 -16.75 3.14
CA ASP A 270 -20.89 -17.39 3.38
C ASP A 270 -21.74 -17.41 2.11
N ILE A 271 -21.85 -16.28 1.40
CA ILE A 271 -22.58 -16.19 0.13
C ILE A 271 -22.05 -17.21 -0.87
N GLN A 272 -20.72 -17.29 -1.02
CA GLN A 272 -20.12 -18.21 -1.97
C GLN A 272 -20.35 -19.68 -1.61
N SER A 273 -20.45 -19.99 -0.31
CA SER A 273 -20.69 -21.34 0.18
C SER A 273 -22.15 -21.76 0.03
N ASN A 274 -23.08 -20.82 0.19
CA ASN A 274 -24.51 -21.09 0.31
C ASN A 274 -25.35 -20.72 -0.93
N ASN A 275 -24.81 -19.94 -1.88
CA ASN A 275 -25.52 -19.49 -3.06
C ASN A 275 -24.82 -19.99 -4.33
N PRO A 276 -25.13 -21.20 -4.84
CA PRO A 276 -24.45 -21.79 -5.99
C PRO A 276 -24.63 -21.00 -7.30
N ASN A 277 -25.61 -20.10 -7.35
CA ASN A 277 -25.85 -19.20 -8.47
C ASN A 277 -24.96 -17.95 -8.45
N VAL A 278 -24.36 -17.61 -7.30
CA VAL A 278 -23.36 -16.55 -7.19
C VAL A 278 -22.02 -17.16 -7.55
N LYS A 279 -21.54 -16.89 -8.78
CA LYS A 279 -20.19 -17.33 -9.19
C LYS A 279 -19.17 -16.77 -8.21
N LYS A 280 -18.17 -17.59 -7.84
CA LYS A 280 -17.02 -17.16 -7.04
C LYS A 280 -16.51 -15.83 -7.59
N ILE A 281 -16.53 -14.80 -6.75
CA ILE A 281 -16.00 -13.48 -7.05
C ILE A 281 -14.56 -13.49 -6.55
N PRO A 282 -13.57 -13.89 -7.37
CA PRO A 282 -12.27 -14.31 -6.86
C PRO A 282 -11.58 -13.17 -6.11
N PHE A 283 -11.80 -11.93 -6.56
CA PHE A 283 -11.24 -10.75 -5.92
C PHE A 283 -11.84 -10.45 -4.54
N LEU A 284 -13.10 -10.77 -4.26
CA LEU A 284 -13.74 -10.44 -2.97
C LEU A 284 -13.44 -11.44 -1.84
N THR A 285 -12.94 -12.62 -2.19
CA THR A 285 -12.80 -13.75 -1.24
C THR A 285 -11.37 -14.09 -0.85
N ASP A 286 -10.39 -13.38 -1.41
CA ASP A 286 -8.99 -13.51 -1.02
C ASP A 286 -8.43 -12.19 -0.46
N ASP A 287 -7.30 -12.29 0.22
CA ASP A 287 -6.59 -11.13 0.77
C ASP A 287 -6.09 -10.18 -0.33
N SER A 288 -6.22 -10.55 -1.62
CA SER A 288 -5.69 -9.77 -2.74
C SER A 288 -6.42 -8.45 -2.94
N TRP A 289 -7.70 -8.35 -2.57
CA TRP A 289 -8.47 -7.10 -2.57
C TRP A 289 -7.95 -6.08 -1.58
N PHE A 290 -7.69 -6.51 -0.34
CA PHE A 290 -7.12 -5.63 0.69
C PHE A 290 -5.69 -5.21 0.36
N ARG A 291 -5.03 -5.97 -0.53
CA ARG A 291 -3.66 -5.73 -0.98
C ARG A 291 -3.58 -5.17 -2.41
N ILE A 292 -4.68 -4.74 -3.02
CA ILE A 292 -4.69 -4.28 -4.42
C ILE A 292 -3.88 -2.99 -4.62
N TRP A 293 -3.76 -2.18 -3.56
CA TRP A 293 -2.99 -0.94 -3.54
C TRP A 293 -1.54 -1.11 -3.07
N HIS A 294 -1.10 -2.34 -2.81
CA HIS A 294 0.26 -2.62 -2.38
C HIS A 294 1.13 -3.01 -3.57
N PRO A 295 2.39 -2.55 -3.65
CA PRO A 295 3.35 -3.02 -4.64
C PRO A 295 3.50 -4.54 -4.59
N LYS A 296 3.52 -5.20 -5.76
CA LYS A 296 3.74 -6.65 -5.85
C LYS A 296 4.90 -6.93 -6.80
N GLY A 297 5.60 -8.03 -6.55
CA GLY A 297 6.57 -8.55 -7.49
C GLY A 297 7.72 -7.60 -7.85
N ASN A 298 7.90 -7.24 -9.12
CA ASN A 298 9.01 -6.41 -9.60
C ASN A 298 8.95 -5.04 -8.94
N ALA A 299 7.77 -4.52 -8.61
CA ALA A 299 7.66 -3.28 -7.86
C ALA A 299 8.33 -3.39 -6.48
N LEU A 300 8.20 -4.54 -5.78
CA LEU A 300 8.92 -4.79 -4.53
C LEU A 300 10.44 -4.92 -4.76
N LYS A 301 10.85 -5.49 -5.89
CA LYS A 301 12.27 -5.55 -6.28
C LYS A 301 12.82 -4.14 -6.49
N GLU A 302 12.11 -3.26 -7.17
CA GLU A 302 12.57 -1.88 -7.41
C GLU A 302 12.60 -1.07 -6.12
N MET A 303 11.62 -1.25 -5.23
CA MET A 303 11.68 -0.68 -3.89
C MET A 303 12.90 -1.20 -3.11
N ALA A 304 13.13 -2.52 -3.12
CA ALA A 304 14.28 -3.13 -2.47
C ALA A 304 15.60 -2.60 -3.04
N ASN A 305 15.71 -2.45 -4.37
CA ASN A 305 16.87 -1.83 -5.03
C ASN A 305 17.11 -0.42 -4.50
N GLY A 306 16.07 0.42 -4.44
CA GLY A 306 16.20 1.78 -3.92
C GLY A 306 16.67 1.81 -2.46
N PHE A 307 16.16 0.91 -1.61
CA PHE A 307 16.68 0.74 -0.24
C PHE A 307 18.15 0.31 -0.23
N PHE A 308 18.52 -0.69 -1.03
CA PHE A 308 19.90 -1.16 -1.10
C PHE A 308 20.87 -0.08 -1.58
N GLU A 309 20.50 0.72 -2.57
CA GLU A 309 21.34 1.81 -3.05
C GLU A 309 21.51 2.89 -1.96
N THR A 310 20.43 3.32 -1.30
CA THR A 310 20.56 4.27 -0.19
C THR A 310 21.37 3.68 0.98
N ILE A 311 21.23 2.38 1.27
CA ILE A 311 22.07 1.72 2.29
C ILE A 311 23.54 1.75 1.87
N LYS A 312 23.87 1.40 0.63
CA LYS A 312 25.27 1.42 0.13
C LYS A 312 25.87 2.83 0.18
N GLU A 313 25.09 3.85 -0.16
CA GLU A 313 25.53 5.25 -0.15
C GLU A 313 25.79 5.78 1.26
N GLN A 314 24.88 5.48 2.19
CA GLN A 314 24.90 6.08 3.53
C GLN A 314 25.68 5.25 4.56
N ARG A 315 25.77 3.94 4.36
CA ARG A 315 26.50 3.05 5.25
C ARG A 315 27.95 2.95 4.79
N LYS A 316 28.83 3.60 5.53
CA LYS A 316 30.28 3.38 5.42
C LYS A 316 30.55 1.95 5.87
N TRP A 317 30.84 1.05 4.93
CA TRP A 317 31.04 -0.37 5.19
C TRP A 317 32.26 -0.60 6.08
N ASP A 318 32.03 -0.76 7.39
CA ASP A 318 33.04 -1.31 8.30
C ASP A 318 33.11 -2.83 8.15
N PHE A 319 33.71 -3.31 7.05
CA PHE A 319 34.23 -4.68 6.99
C PHE A 319 35.53 -4.85 7.79
N ARG A 320 36.06 -3.78 8.39
CA ARG A 320 37.33 -3.80 9.12
C ARG A 320 37.10 -4.20 10.58
N ASN A 321 36.83 -5.47 10.81
CA ASN A 321 37.38 -6.22 11.95
C ASN A 321 37.12 -7.73 11.85
N THR A 322 37.34 -8.33 10.67
CA THR A 322 37.75 -9.74 10.62
C THR A 322 39.26 -9.85 10.84
N GLN A 323 39.76 -9.35 11.98
CA GLN A 323 40.76 -10.15 12.67
C GLN A 323 39.94 -11.24 13.35
N ALA A 324 39.89 -12.40 12.69
CA ALA A 324 39.37 -13.60 13.29
C ALA A 324 40.03 -13.77 14.66
N ASP A 325 39.23 -13.76 15.72
CA ASP A 325 39.67 -14.33 16.98
C ASP A 325 39.90 -15.82 16.71
N PRO A 326 41.14 -16.34 16.78
CA PRO A 326 41.41 -17.73 16.46
C PRO A 326 40.85 -18.71 17.51
N ASN A 327 40.19 -18.22 18.56
CA ASN A 327 39.61 -19.06 19.61
C ASN A 327 38.12 -18.77 19.81
N PRO A 328 37.21 -19.48 19.11
CA PRO A 328 35.81 -19.48 19.49
C PRO A 328 35.70 -20.14 20.87
N GLN A 329 35.47 -19.34 21.92
CA GLN A 329 35.11 -19.88 23.22
C GLN A 329 33.84 -20.71 23.06
N LYS A 330 33.94 -22.01 23.40
CA LYS A 330 32.78 -22.91 23.45
C LYS A 330 31.79 -22.40 24.51
N PRO A 331 30.48 -22.48 24.26
CA PRO A 331 29.49 -22.15 25.28
C PRO A 331 29.58 -23.17 26.43
N THR A 332 29.68 -22.67 27.66
CA THR A 332 29.40 -23.42 28.89
C THR A 332 27.91 -23.44 29.18
#